data_AF-A0A671SBD0-F1
#
_entry.id   AF-A0A671SBD0-F1
#
_cell.length_a   1.000
_cell.length_b   1.000
_cell.length_c   1.000
_cell.angle_alpha   90.00
_cell.angle_beta   90.00
_cell.angle_gamma   90.00
#
_symmetry.space_group_name_H-M   'P 1'
#
loop_
_entity.id
_entity.type
_entity.pdbx_description
1 polymer ?
#
loop_
_entity_poly.entity_id
_entity_poly.type
_entity_poly.pdbx_seq_one_letter_code
_entity_poly.pdbx_strand_id
1 'polypeptide(L)'
;MRVSWRWFLGLFWVGLSATRAGSPVISDEIPFKIRWPGADFTLSTSGGLYKEDNYVIMTTAEKEKYKCLLPSLSSNQEDDMKEYSGPSPAELLEPLFKQSSCSYRIESYWTYEVCHGKHVRQYHEDKETGQVKSLFMMYAVCLLYVCHPEAKHEILTIAEVTTCQYEVVVLTPLLCPHPKYRSKSSPVNDIFCQALGGSPLRPQSLSQLDREQEELLKPEDTPPVKEEAYTSTHKPLTVGGQAQVTVGTTHISRLTDEQLIKEFLSGSYCLHGGVGWWKYEFCYGKHVHQYHEDKEQGKNIVVVGSWNTEDHINWAKKNVARSYHLKDDGVQKVKVVSHFYGHGDVCDLTGKPRQVIVKLKCKESESPHAVTVYMLEPQTCQYVLGVESPVICKILDTADENGLLSIPS
;
A
#
# COMPACT_ATOMS: atom_id res chain seq x y z
N MET A 1 -8.89 -68.68 -9.43
CA MET A 1 -7.68 -69.46 -9.12
C MET A 1 -6.46 -68.74 -9.69
N ARG A 2 -5.50 -68.40 -8.83
CA ARG A 2 -4.10 -68.14 -9.21
C ARG A 2 -3.57 -69.38 -9.94
N VAL A 3 -2.62 -69.24 -10.86
CA VAL A 3 -1.22 -69.68 -10.67
C VAL A 3 -0.37 -69.12 -11.81
N SER A 4 0.75 -68.53 -11.41
CA SER A 4 1.88 -68.04 -12.19
C SER A 4 2.98 -69.10 -12.19
N TRP A 5 3.82 -69.21 -13.22
CA TRP A 5 5.27 -69.04 -13.04
C TRP A 5 6.08 -68.92 -14.35
N ARG A 6 7.03 -67.98 -14.29
CA ARG A 6 8.28 -67.70 -15.05
C ARG A 6 9.17 -68.96 -15.22
N TRP A 7 10.24 -69.03 -16.03
CA TRP A 7 11.52 -68.27 -16.12
C TRP A 7 12.27 -68.69 -17.41
N PHE A 8 13.12 -67.89 -18.06
CA PHE A 8 14.59 -67.72 -17.88
C PHE A 8 15.06 -66.58 -18.82
N LEU A 9 15.69 -65.47 -18.37
CA LEU A 9 17.12 -65.20 -18.04
C LEU A 9 18.00 -64.74 -19.23
N GLY A 10 18.58 -63.53 -19.09
CA GLY A 10 19.64 -62.99 -19.96
C GLY A 10 19.92 -61.50 -19.72
N LEU A 11 20.89 -61.20 -18.84
CA LEU A 11 21.36 -59.86 -18.41
C LEU A 11 22.28 -59.17 -19.44
N PHE A 12 22.18 -57.85 -19.57
CA PHE A 12 23.34 -56.94 -19.69
C PHE A 12 23.03 -55.58 -19.05
N TRP A 13 23.87 -55.19 -18.09
CA TRP A 13 23.95 -53.86 -17.47
C TRP A 13 24.74 -52.90 -18.38
N VAL A 14 24.37 -51.61 -18.42
CA VAL A 14 25.21 -50.43 -18.09
C VAL A 14 24.35 -49.14 -18.21
N GLY A 15 24.37 -48.29 -17.17
CA GLY A 15 24.42 -46.83 -17.33
C GLY A 15 23.15 -46.00 -17.08
N LEU A 16 23.11 -45.29 -15.96
CA LEU A 16 22.17 -44.20 -15.62
C LEU A 16 22.19 -43.07 -16.67
N SER A 17 21.02 -42.44 -16.89
CA SER A 17 20.80 -41.04 -16.47
C SER A 17 19.32 -40.71 -16.48
N ALA A 18 18.81 -40.35 -15.30
CA ALA A 18 17.54 -39.67 -15.16
C ALA A 18 17.67 -38.24 -15.67
N THR A 19 16.72 -37.78 -16.49
CA THR A 19 16.45 -36.35 -16.66
C THR A 19 15.01 -36.07 -16.28
N ARG A 20 14.88 -35.73 -14.99
CA ARG A 20 13.79 -34.91 -14.47
C ARG A 20 14.01 -33.49 -15.03
N ALA A 21 13.11 -33.01 -15.87
CA ALA A 21 13.01 -31.59 -16.19
C ALA A 21 11.56 -31.17 -15.95
N GLY A 22 11.26 -30.87 -14.68
CA GLY A 22 10.07 -30.10 -14.33
C GLY A 22 10.29 -28.68 -14.81
N SER A 23 9.43 -28.19 -15.70
CA SER A 23 9.37 -26.78 -16.05
C SER A 23 9.13 -25.96 -14.77
N PRO A 24 9.82 -24.83 -14.56
CA PRO A 24 9.48 -23.94 -13.45
C PRO A 24 8.07 -23.42 -13.70
N VAL A 25 7.23 -23.54 -12.68
CA VAL A 25 5.84 -23.11 -12.66
C VAL A 25 5.82 -21.59 -12.79
N ILE A 26 5.50 -21.07 -13.98
CA ILE A 26 5.07 -19.69 -14.14
C ILE A 26 3.66 -19.63 -13.55
N SER A 27 3.51 -18.99 -12.40
CA SER A 27 2.24 -18.72 -11.73
C SER A 27 2.05 -17.21 -11.70
N ASP A 28 0.81 -16.74 -11.89
CA ASP A 28 0.44 -15.31 -11.84
C ASP A 28 0.67 -14.68 -10.44
N GLU A 29 1.04 -15.49 -9.44
CA GLU A 29 1.39 -15.09 -8.09
C GLU A 29 2.81 -14.48 -7.96
N ILE A 30 3.67 -14.64 -8.97
CA ILE A 30 5.07 -14.17 -8.93
C ILE A 30 5.27 -13.06 -9.96
N PRO A 31 5.53 -11.80 -9.55
CA PRO A 31 5.76 -10.72 -10.49
C PRO A 31 7.14 -10.85 -11.16
N PHE A 32 7.18 -10.64 -12.48
CA PHE A 32 8.40 -10.58 -13.30
C PHE A 32 8.48 -9.25 -14.04
N LYS A 33 9.69 -8.74 -14.27
CA LYS A 33 9.94 -7.50 -15.02
C LYS A 33 10.97 -7.74 -16.11
N ILE A 34 10.61 -7.41 -17.34
CA ILE A 34 11.50 -7.59 -18.48
C ILE A 34 12.46 -6.39 -18.54
N ARG A 35 13.77 -6.65 -18.57
CA ARG A 35 14.85 -5.67 -18.70
C ARG A 35 15.55 -5.84 -20.04
N TRP A 36 15.88 -4.71 -20.68
CA TRP A 36 16.56 -4.63 -21.98
C TRP A 36 17.95 -4.00 -21.78
N PRO A 37 18.97 -4.78 -21.40
CA PRO A 37 20.21 -4.24 -20.88
C PRO A 37 21.19 -3.67 -21.93
N GLY A 38 20.77 -3.57 -23.21
CA GLY A 38 21.58 -2.98 -24.27
C GLY A 38 22.68 -3.91 -24.82
N ALA A 39 23.63 -3.34 -25.57
CA ALA A 39 24.69 -4.09 -26.28
C ALA A 39 25.82 -4.59 -25.36
N ASP A 40 26.12 -3.85 -24.28
CA ASP A 40 27.26 -4.10 -23.40
C ASP A 40 26.85 -4.75 -22.07
N PHE A 41 26.06 -5.83 -22.14
CA PHE A 41 25.62 -6.55 -20.95
C PHE A 41 26.15 -7.98 -20.91
N THR A 42 27.02 -8.23 -19.93
CA THR A 42 27.43 -9.58 -19.52
C THR A 42 26.89 -9.84 -18.13
N LEU A 43 25.93 -10.75 -18.01
CA LEU A 43 25.45 -11.23 -16.71
C LEU A 43 26.63 -11.91 -15.99
N SER A 44 27.07 -11.37 -14.86
CA SER A 44 28.09 -12.03 -14.04
C SER A 44 27.47 -13.29 -13.45
N THR A 45 27.90 -14.47 -13.90
CA THR A 45 27.45 -15.81 -13.48
C THR A 45 27.80 -16.14 -12.00
N SER A 46 28.09 -15.13 -11.19
CA SER A 46 28.65 -15.26 -9.83
C SER A 46 27.61 -15.42 -8.71
N GLY A 47 26.34 -15.65 -9.05
CA GLY A 47 25.30 -16.01 -8.10
C GLY A 47 24.25 -16.84 -8.82
N GLY A 48 24.00 -18.08 -8.37
CA GLY A 48 23.29 -19.14 -9.08
C GLY A 48 21.80 -18.91 -9.43
N LEU A 49 21.37 -17.66 -9.58
CA LEU A 49 20.00 -17.24 -9.91
C LEU A 49 19.69 -17.31 -11.42
N TYR A 50 20.68 -17.20 -12.30
CA TYR A 50 20.49 -17.32 -13.76
C TYR A 50 21.41 -18.40 -14.32
N LYS A 51 20.83 -19.32 -15.09
CA LYS A 51 21.57 -20.36 -15.81
C LYS A 51 21.59 -20.02 -17.30
N GLU A 52 22.76 -20.13 -17.94
CA GLU A 52 22.91 -19.80 -19.37
C GLU A 52 21.99 -20.61 -20.29
N ASP A 53 21.63 -21.83 -19.85
CA ASP A 53 20.74 -22.75 -20.57
C ASP A 53 19.24 -22.50 -20.29
N ASN A 54 18.90 -21.65 -19.33
CA ASN A 54 17.52 -21.35 -18.95
C ASN A 54 17.03 -20.05 -19.61
N TYR A 55 16.75 -20.12 -20.90
CA TYR A 55 16.30 -18.97 -21.69
C TYR A 55 15.09 -19.31 -22.58
N VAL A 56 14.37 -18.26 -22.95
CA VAL A 56 13.29 -18.31 -23.92
C VAL A 56 13.61 -17.34 -25.06
N ILE A 57 13.34 -17.75 -26.30
CA ILE A 57 13.41 -16.85 -27.45
C ILE A 57 12.04 -16.20 -27.63
N MET A 58 11.95 -14.90 -27.37
CA MET A 58 10.75 -14.11 -27.61
C MET A 58 10.82 -13.49 -29.02
N THR A 59 9.69 -13.47 -29.71
CA THR A 59 9.55 -12.82 -31.02
C THR A 59 8.41 -11.81 -30.97
N THR A 60 8.69 -10.56 -31.33
CA THR A 60 7.67 -9.49 -31.35
C THR A 60 6.77 -9.60 -32.58
N ALA A 61 5.66 -8.84 -32.61
CA ALA A 61 4.75 -8.79 -33.76
C ALA A 61 5.46 -8.29 -35.03
N GLU A 62 6.48 -7.44 -34.85
CA GLU A 62 7.35 -6.88 -35.88
C GLU A 62 8.49 -7.83 -36.29
N LYS A 63 8.46 -9.09 -35.80
CA LYS A 63 9.46 -10.15 -36.08
C LYS A 63 10.85 -9.88 -35.51
N GLU A 64 10.96 -9.02 -34.50
CA GLU A 64 12.20 -8.81 -33.75
C GLU A 64 12.41 -9.99 -32.79
N LYS A 65 13.64 -10.47 -32.64
CA LYS A 65 13.97 -11.66 -31.84
C LYS A 65 14.84 -11.31 -30.66
N TYR A 66 14.50 -11.88 -29.50
CA TYR A 66 15.20 -11.65 -28.25
C TYR A 66 15.46 -12.95 -27.49
N LYS A 67 16.66 -13.12 -26.96
CA LYS A 67 17.03 -14.18 -26.01
C LYS A 67 16.80 -13.67 -24.59
N CYS A 68 15.77 -14.17 -23.92
CA CYS A 68 15.38 -13.77 -22.59
C CYS A 68 15.79 -14.82 -21.55
N LEU A 69 16.68 -14.45 -20.64
CA LEU A 69 17.15 -15.32 -19.56
C LEU A 69 16.13 -15.31 -18.42
N LEU A 70 15.66 -16.50 -18.05
CA LEU A 70 14.71 -16.67 -16.96
C LEU A 70 15.46 -16.95 -15.66
N PRO A 71 15.10 -16.28 -14.54
CA PRO A 71 15.68 -16.61 -13.25
C PRO A 71 15.26 -18.03 -12.89
N SER A 72 16.21 -18.85 -12.45
CA SER A 72 15.89 -20.10 -11.80
C SER A 72 15.29 -19.77 -10.44
N LEU A 73 13.98 -19.84 -10.36
CA LEU A 73 13.25 -19.98 -9.11
C LEU A 73 13.56 -21.38 -8.56
N SER A 74 14.82 -21.64 -8.19
CA SER A 74 15.06 -22.65 -7.17
C SER A 74 14.20 -22.25 -6.01
N SER A 75 13.46 -23.21 -5.49
CA SER A 75 12.68 -23.10 -4.28
C SER A 75 13.56 -22.56 -3.14
N ASN A 76 13.76 -21.24 -3.05
CA ASN A 76 14.26 -20.59 -1.84
C ASN A 76 13.29 -20.87 -0.69
N GLN A 77 12.08 -21.37 -0.98
CA GLN A 77 11.16 -21.95 0.01
C GLN A 77 11.72 -23.22 0.69
N GLU A 78 12.51 -24.06 0.00
CA GLU A 78 13.13 -25.26 0.59
C GLU A 78 14.51 -24.96 1.21
N ASP A 79 15.30 -24.05 0.65
CA ASP A 79 16.62 -23.70 1.20
C ASP A 79 16.53 -22.78 2.43
N ASP A 80 15.68 -21.73 2.44
CA ASP A 80 15.49 -20.89 3.64
C ASP A 80 14.88 -21.68 4.81
N MET A 81 14.07 -22.72 4.52
CA MET A 81 13.50 -23.60 5.54
C MET A 81 14.55 -24.53 6.16
N LYS A 82 15.60 -24.90 5.42
CA LYS A 82 16.68 -25.78 5.90
C LYS A 82 17.74 -25.02 6.71
N GLU A 83 17.82 -23.70 6.59
CA GLU A 83 18.86 -22.90 7.25
C GLU A 83 18.38 -22.19 8.54
N TYR A 84 17.06 -22.14 8.79
CA TYR A 84 16.55 -21.51 10.01
C TYR A 84 16.79 -22.37 11.26
N SER A 85 17.87 -22.06 11.96
CA SER A 85 18.21 -22.62 13.29
C SER A 85 17.72 -21.74 14.45
N GLY A 86 16.75 -20.86 14.18
CA GLY A 86 16.25 -19.87 15.14
C GLY A 86 15.05 -20.35 15.98
N PRO A 87 14.57 -19.50 16.90
CA PRO A 87 13.44 -19.83 17.77
C PRO A 87 12.13 -20.04 17.01
N SER A 88 11.23 -20.83 17.58
CA SER A 88 9.90 -21.04 17.00
C SER A 88 9.07 -19.73 17.00
N PRO A 89 8.05 -19.58 16.12
CA PRO A 89 7.17 -18.40 16.15
C PRO A 89 6.52 -18.15 17.51
N ALA A 90 6.23 -19.22 18.26
CA ALA A 90 5.69 -19.13 19.61
C ALA A 90 6.73 -18.56 20.60
N GLU A 91 7.99 -18.97 20.50
CA GLU A 91 9.10 -18.42 21.30
C GLU A 91 9.38 -16.95 20.97
N LEU A 92 9.30 -16.57 19.69
CA LEU A 92 9.45 -15.18 19.27
C LEU A 92 8.36 -14.27 19.85
N LEU A 93 7.14 -14.78 19.98
CA LEU A 93 6.02 -14.04 20.58
C LEU A 93 5.98 -14.13 22.11
N GLU A 94 6.73 -15.05 22.73
CA GLU A 94 6.75 -15.29 24.16
C GLU A 94 6.93 -14.01 25.02
N PRO A 95 7.78 -13.03 24.64
CA PRO A 95 7.91 -11.78 25.39
C PRO A 95 6.58 -11.03 25.57
N LEU A 96 5.72 -11.03 24.54
CA LEU A 96 4.41 -10.36 24.61
C LEU A 96 3.49 -11.01 25.64
N PHE A 97 3.51 -12.34 25.72
CA PHE A 97 2.68 -13.11 26.65
C PHE A 97 3.22 -13.08 28.08
N LYS A 98 4.54 -13.17 28.28
CA LYS A 98 5.16 -13.18 29.62
C LYS A 98 5.16 -11.82 30.30
N GLN A 99 5.44 -10.74 29.54
CA GLN A 99 5.43 -9.38 30.09
C GLN A 99 4.01 -8.85 30.27
N SER A 100 3.01 -9.61 29.82
CA SER A 100 1.62 -9.16 29.71
C SER A 100 1.50 -7.80 29.04
N SER A 101 2.25 -7.65 27.95
CA SER A 101 2.15 -6.48 27.10
C SER A 101 0.76 -6.40 26.51
N CYS A 102 0.24 -5.19 26.35
CA CYS A 102 -1.05 -4.97 25.73
C CYS A 102 -0.87 -4.16 24.44
N SER A 103 -1.53 -4.61 23.38
CA SER A 103 -1.68 -3.88 22.12
C SER A 103 -2.97 -3.07 22.18
N TYR A 104 -2.92 -1.86 21.65
CA TYR A 104 -4.06 -0.95 21.67
C TYR A 104 -4.42 -0.52 20.25
N ARG A 105 -5.71 -0.25 20.05
CA ARG A 105 -6.21 0.52 18.92
C ARG A 105 -7.32 1.42 19.41
N ILE A 106 -7.10 2.71 19.25
CA ILE A 106 -8.03 3.75 19.68
C ILE A 106 -8.82 4.16 18.44
N GLU A 107 -10.12 3.87 18.45
CA GLU A 107 -11.09 4.40 17.49
C GLU A 107 -11.88 5.55 18.14
N SER A 108 -12.79 6.18 17.40
CA SER A 108 -13.48 7.40 17.86
C SER A 108 -14.33 7.22 19.12
N TYR A 109 -14.83 6.01 19.37
CA TYR A 109 -15.68 5.68 20.52
C TYR A 109 -15.12 4.49 21.29
N TRP A 110 -14.64 3.46 20.59
CA TRP A 110 -14.07 2.29 21.22
C TRP A 110 -12.55 2.37 21.29
N THR A 111 -12.02 2.11 22.47
CA THR A 111 -10.64 1.69 22.65
C THR A 111 -10.62 0.17 22.72
N TYR A 112 -9.90 -0.44 21.80
CA TYR A 112 -9.65 -1.86 21.78
C TYR A 112 -8.31 -2.14 22.44
N GLU A 113 -8.29 -3.12 23.33
CA GLU A 113 -7.11 -3.56 24.03
C GLU A 113 -7.01 -5.07 23.96
N VAL A 114 -5.86 -5.54 23.50
CA VAL A 114 -5.47 -6.94 23.47
C VAL A 114 -4.30 -7.08 24.44
N CYS A 115 -4.57 -7.54 25.65
CA CYS A 115 -3.51 -7.97 26.57
C CYS A 115 -3.17 -9.43 26.25
N HIS A 116 -2.00 -9.66 25.65
CA HIS A 116 -1.63 -10.96 25.08
C HIS A 116 -1.66 -12.06 26.14
N GLY A 117 -2.46 -13.11 25.88
CA GLY A 117 -2.62 -14.25 26.80
C GLY A 117 -3.47 -13.99 28.03
N LYS A 118 -4.09 -12.80 28.14
CA LYS A 118 -4.98 -12.45 29.25
C LYS A 118 -6.40 -12.22 28.78
N HIS A 119 -6.65 -11.10 28.10
CA HIS A 119 -7.99 -10.71 27.71
C HIS A 119 -7.95 -9.80 26.49
N VAL A 120 -9.07 -9.82 25.76
CA VAL A 120 -9.37 -8.84 24.72
C VAL A 120 -10.64 -8.12 25.14
N ARG A 121 -10.57 -6.79 25.16
CA ARG A 121 -11.71 -5.96 25.53
C ARG A 121 -11.83 -4.75 24.62
N GLN A 122 -13.04 -4.27 24.50
CA GLN A 122 -13.32 -2.93 24.01
C GLN A 122 -13.92 -2.11 25.14
N TYR A 123 -13.54 -0.84 25.22
CA TYR A 123 -14.09 0.05 26.21
C TYR A 123 -14.21 1.47 25.68
N HIS A 124 -15.12 2.24 26.28
CA HIS A 124 -15.26 3.68 26.04
C HIS A 124 -14.97 4.40 27.34
N GLU A 125 -14.04 5.35 27.30
CA GLU A 125 -13.65 6.19 28.42
C GLU A 125 -14.15 7.62 28.20
N ASP A 126 -14.72 8.21 29.24
CA ASP A 126 -15.15 9.60 29.23
C ASP A 126 -13.95 10.53 29.33
N LYS A 127 -13.82 11.45 28.37
CA LYS A 127 -12.69 12.38 28.25
C LYS A 127 -12.57 13.39 29.39
N GLU A 128 -13.66 13.71 30.10
CA GLU A 128 -13.63 14.71 31.18
C GLU A 128 -13.29 14.11 32.55
N THR A 129 -13.61 12.84 32.75
CA THR A 129 -13.51 12.18 34.07
C THR A 129 -12.55 10.99 34.11
N GLY A 130 -12.07 10.52 32.94
CA GLY A 130 -11.24 9.31 32.84
C GLY A 130 -11.98 8.04 33.27
N GLN A 131 -13.32 8.09 33.36
CA GLN A 131 -14.12 6.95 33.78
C GLN A 131 -14.51 6.09 32.58
N VAL A 132 -14.28 4.78 32.71
CA VAL A 132 -14.73 3.79 31.73
C VAL A 132 -16.24 3.63 31.81
N LYS A 133 -16.97 4.21 30.85
CA LYS A 133 -18.44 4.20 30.78
C LYS A 133 -18.99 2.92 30.16
N SER A 134 -18.25 2.28 29.28
CA SER A 134 -18.68 1.06 28.61
C SER A 134 -17.51 0.11 28.51
N LEU A 135 -17.68 -1.13 28.96
CA LEU A 135 -16.64 -2.15 28.96
C LEU A 135 -17.26 -3.47 28.47
N PHE A 136 -16.77 -3.96 27.34
CA PHE A 136 -17.19 -5.23 26.77
C PHE A 136 -15.97 -6.13 26.64
N MET A 137 -16.07 -7.32 27.24
CA MET A 137 -15.04 -8.33 27.14
C MET A 137 -15.38 -9.26 25.98
N MET A 138 -14.43 -9.47 25.08
CA MET A 138 -14.62 -10.31 23.92
C MET A 138 -14.20 -11.73 24.29
N TYR A 139 -15.17 -12.64 24.37
CA TYR A 139 -14.94 -13.99 24.88
C TYR A 139 -14.52 -15.00 23.81
N ALA A 140 -14.87 -14.77 22.54
CA ALA A 140 -14.46 -15.61 21.41
C ALA A 140 -13.70 -14.76 20.40
N VAL A 141 -12.37 -14.82 20.46
CA VAL A 141 -11.47 -14.02 19.62
C VAL A 141 -10.39 -14.89 18.98
N CYS A 142 -10.23 -14.79 17.67
CA CYS A 142 -9.08 -15.29 16.95
C CYS A 142 -8.04 -14.17 16.82
N LEU A 143 -6.83 -14.39 17.35
CA LEU A 143 -5.72 -13.45 17.23
C LEU A 143 -4.78 -13.91 16.11
N LEU A 144 -4.54 -13.03 15.14
CA LEU A 144 -3.60 -13.22 14.04
C LEU A 144 -2.42 -12.27 14.23
N TYR A 145 -1.21 -12.82 14.27
CA TYR A 145 0.01 -12.02 14.39
C TYR A 145 0.72 -11.95 13.04
N VAL A 146 1.02 -10.73 12.59
CA VAL A 146 1.65 -10.47 11.30
C VAL A 146 2.98 -9.76 11.52
N CYS A 147 4.02 -10.15 10.79
CA CYS A 147 5.30 -9.46 10.81
C CYS A 147 5.16 -8.05 10.22
N HIS A 148 5.62 -7.05 10.96
CA HIS A 148 5.85 -5.71 10.43
C HIS A 148 7.09 -5.09 11.10
N PRO A 149 8.17 -4.80 10.34
CA PRO A 149 9.47 -4.41 10.91
C PRO A 149 9.43 -3.08 11.66
N GLU A 150 8.53 -2.17 11.26
CA GLU A 150 8.40 -0.83 11.86
C GLU A 150 7.27 -0.73 12.90
N ALA A 151 6.52 -1.82 13.14
CA ALA A 151 5.38 -1.77 14.05
C ALA A 151 5.81 -1.84 15.52
N LYS A 152 4.97 -1.33 16.42
CA LYS A 152 5.17 -1.36 17.88
C LYS A 152 4.15 -2.25 18.60
N HIS A 153 3.85 -3.42 18.04
CA HIS A 153 2.82 -4.33 18.59
C HIS A 153 1.43 -3.69 18.59
N GLU A 154 1.00 -3.11 17.47
CA GLU A 154 -0.29 -2.42 17.35
C GLU A 154 -1.34 -3.28 16.67
N ILE A 155 -2.63 -3.01 16.95
CA ILE A 155 -3.73 -3.72 16.30
C ILE A 155 -4.00 -3.05 14.94
N LEU A 156 -3.87 -3.80 13.85
CA LEU A 156 -4.18 -3.33 12.49
C LEU A 156 -5.70 -3.30 12.25
N THR A 157 -6.37 -4.43 12.50
CA THR A 157 -7.80 -4.59 12.28
C THR A 157 -8.44 -5.38 13.41
N ILE A 158 -9.71 -5.08 13.67
CA ILE A 158 -10.63 -5.85 14.52
C ILE A 158 -11.96 -5.93 13.78
N ALA A 159 -12.51 -7.12 13.65
CA ALA A 159 -13.78 -7.35 12.97
C ALA A 159 -14.59 -8.43 13.68
N GLU A 160 -15.91 -8.23 13.75
CA GLU A 160 -16.86 -9.28 14.12
C GLU A 160 -17.15 -10.10 12.84
N VAL A 161 -16.65 -11.34 12.80
CA VAL A 161 -16.77 -12.21 11.61
C VAL A 161 -18.10 -12.95 11.64
N THR A 162 -18.52 -13.40 12.81
CA THR A 162 -19.86 -13.91 13.08
C THR A 162 -20.33 -13.38 14.43
N THR A 163 -21.62 -13.50 14.74
CA THR A 163 -22.18 -12.95 15.98
C THR A 163 -21.39 -13.40 17.20
N CYS A 164 -20.80 -12.44 17.91
CA CYS A 164 -19.94 -12.63 19.09
C CYS A 164 -18.62 -13.39 18.85
N GLN A 165 -18.19 -13.56 17.60
CA GLN A 165 -16.86 -14.08 17.26
C GLN A 165 -16.06 -13.02 16.52
N TYR A 166 -14.88 -12.74 17.05
CA TYR A 166 -14.05 -11.65 16.56
C TYR A 166 -12.74 -12.17 16.00
N GLU A 167 -12.25 -11.49 14.98
CA GLU A 167 -10.90 -11.68 14.45
C GLU A 167 -10.13 -10.37 14.63
N VAL A 168 -8.91 -10.49 15.16
CA VAL A 168 -8.04 -9.35 15.44
C VAL A 168 -6.66 -9.60 14.87
N VAL A 169 -6.15 -8.64 14.12
CA VAL A 169 -4.83 -8.69 13.51
C VAL A 169 -3.88 -7.76 14.25
N VAL A 170 -2.78 -8.30 14.78
CA VAL A 170 -1.74 -7.55 15.49
C VAL A 170 -0.45 -7.53 14.67
N LEU A 171 0.11 -6.35 14.45
CA LEU A 171 1.40 -6.16 13.79
C LEU A 171 2.54 -6.22 14.79
N THR A 172 3.52 -7.10 14.59
CA THR A 172 4.65 -7.25 15.50
C THR A 172 5.98 -7.44 14.76
N PRO A 173 7.06 -6.74 15.15
CA PRO A 173 8.38 -6.96 14.58
C PRO A 173 9.00 -8.29 15.03
N LEU A 174 8.51 -8.90 16.12
CA LEU A 174 9.11 -10.12 16.71
C LEU A 174 9.02 -11.33 15.78
N LEU A 175 8.03 -11.37 14.87
CA LEU A 175 7.89 -12.47 13.91
C LEU A 175 8.75 -12.29 12.67
N CYS A 176 9.27 -11.08 12.41
CA CYS A 176 10.06 -10.78 11.23
C CYS A 176 11.41 -11.48 11.10
N PRO A 177 12.07 -11.98 12.17
CA PRO A 177 13.21 -12.87 12.06
C PRO A 177 12.87 -14.24 11.48
N HIS A 178 11.61 -14.69 11.58
CA HIS A 178 11.22 -16.01 11.11
C HIS A 178 10.97 -16.02 9.59
N PRO A 179 11.64 -16.87 8.79
CA PRO A 179 11.57 -16.84 7.32
C PRO A 179 10.17 -17.02 6.72
N LYS A 180 9.29 -17.77 7.40
CA LYS A 180 7.88 -17.93 6.98
C LYS A 180 6.99 -16.70 7.23
N TYR A 181 7.36 -15.82 8.15
CA TYR A 181 6.55 -14.67 8.53
C TYR A 181 7.11 -13.36 8.00
N ARG A 182 8.43 -13.27 7.79
CA ARG A 182 9.05 -12.15 7.12
C ARG A 182 8.44 -11.99 5.73
N SER A 183 7.96 -10.79 5.41
CA SER A 183 7.66 -10.43 4.04
C SER A 183 8.92 -10.65 3.22
N LYS A 184 8.90 -11.67 2.34
CA LYS A 184 9.88 -11.73 1.28
C LYS A 184 9.70 -10.42 0.54
N SER A 185 10.70 -9.54 0.57
CA SER A 185 10.74 -8.41 -0.36
C SER A 185 10.56 -9.06 -1.70
N SER A 186 9.37 -8.97 -2.29
CA SER A 186 9.05 -9.63 -3.55
C SER A 186 10.00 -8.96 -4.54
N PRO A 187 11.15 -9.55 -4.87
CA PRO A 187 12.00 -8.91 -5.83
C PRO A 187 11.25 -9.19 -7.12
N VAL A 188 10.64 -8.17 -7.71
CA VAL A 188 10.11 -8.32 -9.06
C VAL A 188 11.22 -9.00 -9.86
N ASN A 189 10.98 -10.22 -10.33
CA ASN A 189 12.05 -11.06 -10.83
C ASN A 189 12.45 -10.55 -12.20
N ASP A 190 13.67 -10.05 -12.34
CA ASP A 190 14.11 -9.49 -13.61
C ASP A 190 14.30 -10.60 -14.66
N ILE A 191 13.77 -10.39 -15.86
CA ILE A 191 14.01 -11.21 -17.04
C ILE A 191 14.86 -10.38 -17.99
N PHE A 192 16.11 -10.77 -18.20
CA PHE A 192 17.02 -10.02 -19.06
C PHE A 192 16.91 -10.51 -20.51
N CYS A 193 16.49 -9.63 -21.41
CA CYS A 193 16.30 -9.94 -22.82
C CYS A 193 17.36 -9.28 -23.72
N GLN A 194 18.13 -10.11 -24.42
CA GLN A 194 19.17 -9.68 -25.36
C GLN A 194 18.70 -9.78 -26.81
N ALA A 195 18.94 -8.74 -27.61
CA ALA A 195 18.58 -8.73 -29.03
C ALA A 195 19.35 -9.78 -29.85
N LEU A 196 18.68 -10.44 -30.78
CA LEU A 196 19.26 -11.41 -31.72
C LEU A 196 19.03 -11.00 -33.17
N GLY A 197 19.97 -11.36 -34.05
CA GLY A 197 19.77 -11.29 -35.51
C GLY A 197 19.54 -9.89 -36.06
N GLY A 198 20.25 -8.88 -35.54
CA GLY A 198 20.12 -7.48 -35.98
C GLY A 198 18.85 -6.78 -35.47
N SER A 199 18.09 -7.41 -34.57
CA SER A 199 16.95 -6.79 -33.89
C SER A 199 17.40 -5.58 -33.06
N PRO A 200 16.55 -4.55 -32.88
CA PRO A 200 16.87 -3.39 -32.07
C PRO A 200 17.06 -3.79 -30.60
N LEU A 201 17.91 -3.07 -29.87
CA LEU A 201 18.26 -3.38 -28.47
C LEU A 201 17.04 -3.39 -27.53
N ARG A 202 15.98 -2.68 -27.90
CA ARG A 202 14.69 -2.63 -27.24
C ARG A 202 13.60 -2.69 -28.32
N PRO A 203 12.46 -3.39 -28.08
CA PRO A 203 11.38 -3.46 -29.06
C PRO A 203 10.89 -2.08 -29.49
N GLN A 204 10.66 -1.91 -30.79
CA GLN A 204 10.23 -0.61 -31.32
C GLN A 204 8.83 -0.23 -30.84
N SER A 205 7.91 -1.20 -30.79
CA SER A 205 6.54 -1.00 -30.28
C SER A 205 6.53 -0.54 -28.82
N LEU A 206 7.37 -1.14 -27.97
CA LEU A 206 7.54 -0.69 -26.59
C LEU A 206 8.12 0.73 -26.49
N SER A 207 9.09 1.07 -27.34
CA SER A 207 9.69 2.41 -27.34
C SER A 207 8.73 3.48 -27.85
N GLN A 208 7.80 3.13 -28.74
CA GLN A 208 6.73 4.02 -29.21
C GLN A 208 5.70 4.28 -28.12
N LEU A 209 5.26 3.22 -27.41
CA LEU A 209 4.34 3.34 -26.28
C LEU A 209 4.89 4.22 -25.16
N ASP A 210 6.16 4.04 -24.79
CA ASP A 210 6.83 4.91 -23.80
C ASP A 210 6.84 6.38 -24.25
N ARG A 211 7.12 6.64 -25.53
CA ARG A 211 7.16 8.01 -26.08
C ARG A 211 5.78 8.65 -26.12
N GLU A 212 4.75 7.89 -26.49
CA GLU A 212 3.36 8.34 -26.43
C GLU A 212 2.95 8.68 -24.98
N GLN A 213 3.38 7.86 -24.02
CA GLN A 213 3.16 8.12 -22.60
C GLN A 213 3.91 9.37 -22.11
N GLU A 214 5.14 9.61 -22.57
CA GLU A 214 5.90 10.83 -22.26
C GLU A 214 5.31 12.09 -22.90
N GLU A 215 4.75 11.99 -24.12
CA GLU A 215 4.07 13.11 -24.78
C GLU A 215 2.76 13.47 -24.06
N LEU A 216 2.03 12.49 -23.53
CA LEU A 216 0.84 12.70 -22.70
C LEU A 216 1.15 13.33 -21.33
N LEU A 217 2.41 13.27 -20.87
CA LEU A 217 2.87 13.82 -19.60
C LEU A 217 3.49 15.22 -19.71
N LYS A 218 3.62 15.79 -20.92
CA LYS A 218 4.15 17.15 -21.09
C LYS A 218 3.07 18.20 -20.81
N PRO A 219 3.30 19.16 -19.89
CA PRO A 219 2.37 20.26 -19.67
C PRO A 219 2.33 21.23 -20.87
N GLU A 220 1.14 21.73 -21.22
CA GLU A 220 0.97 22.76 -22.25
C GLU A 220 1.65 24.08 -21.82
N ASP A 221 2.38 24.69 -22.76
CA ASP A 221 3.16 25.93 -22.56
C ASP A 221 2.28 27.12 -22.14
N THR A 222 2.38 27.52 -20.86
CA THR A 222 2.04 28.88 -20.41
C THR A 222 3.32 29.68 -20.13
N PRO A 223 3.42 30.95 -20.56
CA PRO A 223 4.67 31.72 -20.48
C PRO A 223 5.02 32.13 -19.04
N PRO A 224 6.31 32.32 -18.73
CA PRO A 224 6.81 32.42 -17.36
C PRO A 224 6.61 33.84 -16.77
N VAL A 225 6.06 33.91 -15.57
CA VAL A 225 6.11 35.11 -14.72
C VAL A 225 7.42 35.08 -13.92
N LYS A 226 8.16 36.20 -13.95
CA LYS A 226 9.49 36.37 -13.37
C LYS A 226 9.46 36.31 -11.84
N GLU A 227 10.28 35.44 -11.24
CA GLU A 227 10.62 35.47 -9.82
C GLU A 227 11.81 36.41 -9.58
N GLU A 228 11.65 37.38 -8.69
CA GLU A 228 12.74 38.19 -8.15
C GLU A 228 13.36 37.49 -6.94
N ALA A 229 14.65 37.20 -7.04
CA ALA A 229 15.46 36.60 -5.98
C ALA A 229 15.81 37.64 -4.90
N TYR A 230 15.48 37.34 -3.65
CA TYR A 230 16.12 37.98 -2.50
C TYR A 230 17.12 37.01 -1.86
N THR A 231 18.41 37.28 -2.09
CA THR A 231 19.54 36.71 -1.36
C THR A 231 19.65 37.31 0.04
N SER A 232 19.88 36.49 1.07
CA SER A 232 20.53 36.97 2.30
C SER A 232 21.50 35.93 2.84
N THR A 233 22.76 36.37 2.89
CA THR A 233 23.96 35.66 3.33
C THR A 233 24.23 36.02 4.78
N HIS A 234 24.23 35.10 5.74
CA HIS A 234 25.00 35.28 6.99
C HIS A 234 25.53 33.95 7.57
N LYS A 235 26.75 34.07 8.13
CA LYS A 235 27.76 33.07 8.53
C LYS A 235 27.38 32.21 9.76
N PRO A 236 28.06 31.06 9.98
CA PRO A 236 27.79 30.17 11.11
C PRO A 236 28.43 30.64 12.43
N LEU A 237 27.72 30.42 13.54
CA LEU A 237 28.27 30.40 14.90
C LEU A 237 28.04 29.00 15.51
N THR A 238 29.11 28.40 16.02
CA THR A 238 29.11 27.10 16.71
C THR A 238 29.16 27.29 18.22
N VAL A 239 28.24 26.68 19.00
CA VAL A 239 28.50 26.14 20.36
C VAL A 239 27.46 25.05 20.71
N GLY A 240 27.94 23.88 21.15
CA GLY A 240 27.31 23.07 22.22
C GLY A 240 26.38 21.93 21.79
N GLY A 241 26.87 20.68 21.84
CA GLY A 241 26.19 19.50 21.31
C GLY A 241 24.99 18.97 22.11
N GLN A 242 24.08 18.31 21.40
CA GLN A 242 23.62 16.92 21.61
C GLN A 242 22.86 16.47 20.35
N ALA A 243 23.00 15.19 20.00
CA ALA A 243 22.72 14.62 18.69
C ALA A 243 21.26 14.78 18.20
N GLN A 244 21.10 15.30 16.98
CA GLN A 244 19.84 15.25 16.23
C GLN A 244 19.74 13.95 15.42
N VAL A 245 18.65 13.23 15.67
CA VAL A 245 18.11 12.19 14.78
C VAL A 245 17.50 12.87 13.56
N THR A 246 18.01 12.56 12.38
CA THR A 246 17.49 13.02 11.10
C THR A 246 16.20 12.27 10.73
N VAL A 247 15.07 12.98 10.72
CA VAL A 247 13.89 12.63 9.92
C VAL A 247 13.47 13.89 9.16
N GLY A 248 13.40 13.78 7.83
CA GLY A 248 13.06 14.87 6.94
C GLY A 248 11.59 15.29 7.09
N THR A 249 11.39 16.59 7.29
CA THR A 249 10.27 17.44 6.80
C THR A 249 10.48 18.84 7.39
N THR A 250 11.39 19.63 6.83
CA THR A 250 11.76 20.95 7.40
C THR A 250 10.81 22.10 7.02
N HIS A 251 9.67 21.85 6.36
CA HIS A 251 8.76 22.94 5.95
C HIS A 251 7.35 22.95 6.54
N ILE A 252 6.91 21.90 7.23
CA ILE A 252 5.50 21.79 7.67
C ILE A 252 5.27 22.35 9.09
N SER A 253 6.31 22.44 9.92
CA SER A 253 6.22 22.85 11.33
C SER A 253 5.92 24.34 11.58
N ARG A 254 5.49 25.10 10.55
CA ARG A 254 5.35 26.57 10.61
C ARG A 254 4.02 27.14 10.12
N LEU A 255 3.08 26.33 9.63
CA LEU A 255 1.77 26.80 9.17
C LEU A 255 0.77 26.81 10.33
N THR A 256 -0.02 27.89 10.45
CA THR A 256 -1.17 27.92 11.35
C THR A 256 -2.28 27.03 10.81
N ASP A 257 -3.11 26.48 11.69
CA ASP A 257 -4.24 25.60 11.31
C ASP A 257 -5.17 26.25 10.27
N GLU A 258 -5.33 27.58 10.30
CA GLU A 258 -6.15 28.33 9.33
C GLU A 258 -5.53 28.37 7.93
N GLN A 259 -4.21 28.52 7.83
CA GLN A 259 -3.50 28.54 6.56
C GLN A 259 -3.57 27.17 5.89
N LEU A 260 -3.41 26.10 6.68
CA LEU A 260 -3.54 24.72 6.22
C LEU A 260 -4.95 24.42 5.70
N ILE A 261 -6.00 24.93 6.36
CA ILE A 261 -7.39 24.78 5.89
C ILE A 261 -7.62 25.48 4.55
N LYS A 262 -7.10 26.70 4.39
CA LYS A 262 -7.22 27.46 3.13
C LYS A 262 -6.49 26.76 1.99
N GLU A 263 -5.28 26.26 2.25
CA GLU A 263 -4.50 25.52 1.27
C GLU A 263 -5.15 24.17 0.92
N PHE A 264 -5.72 23.48 1.91
CA PHE A 264 -6.49 22.25 1.66
C PHE A 264 -7.74 22.53 0.81
N LEU A 265 -8.61 23.47 1.20
CA LEU A 265 -9.86 23.76 0.49
C LEU A 265 -9.66 24.37 -0.91
N SER A 266 -8.55 25.07 -1.14
CA SER A 266 -8.16 25.53 -2.49
C SER A 266 -7.54 24.42 -3.35
N GLY A 267 -7.26 23.26 -2.76
CA GLY A 267 -6.59 22.14 -3.40
C GLY A 267 -5.11 22.40 -3.70
N SER A 268 -4.48 23.39 -3.06
CA SER A 268 -3.01 23.58 -3.13
C SER A 268 -2.27 22.60 -2.23
N TYR A 269 -2.90 22.17 -1.13
CA TYR A 269 -2.39 21.13 -0.26
C TYR A 269 -3.20 19.85 -0.40
N CYS A 270 -2.50 18.73 -0.59
CA CYS A 270 -3.08 17.41 -0.76
C CYS A 270 -2.77 16.53 0.45
N LEU A 271 -3.74 15.70 0.82
CA LEU A 271 -3.60 14.73 1.89
C LEU A 271 -3.02 13.44 1.33
N HIS A 272 -1.92 13.00 1.91
CA HIS A 272 -1.22 11.78 1.52
C HIS A 272 -1.41 10.70 2.59
N GLY A 273 -1.50 9.44 2.16
CA GLY A 273 -1.51 8.31 3.07
C GLY A 273 -1.42 6.97 2.33
N GLY A 274 -1.73 5.88 3.02
CA GLY A 274 -1.65 4.53 2.48
C GLY A 274 -0.54 3.68 3.09
N VAL A 275 -0.87 2.40 3.30
CA VAL A 275 -0.03 1.40 3.95
C VAL A 275 0.49 0.40 2.92
N GLY A 276 1.74 -0.04 3.09
CA GLY A 276 2.38 -1.00 2.17
C GLY A 276 2.64 -0.43 0.78
N TRP A 277 2.34 -1.23 -0.25
CA TRP A 277 2.62 -0.95 -1.66
C TRP A 277 1.84 0.25 -2.21
N TRP A 278 0.59 0.42 -1.78
CA TRP A 278 -0.28 1.48 -2.29
C TRP A 278 -0.20 2.74 -1.44
N LYS A 279 0.03 3.85 -2.13
CA LYS A 279 -0.06 5.20 -1.61
C LYS A 279 -1.22 5.93 -2.28
N TYR A 280 -1.82 6.83 -1.54
CA TYR A 280 -2.97 7.61 -1.96
C TYR A 280 -2.69 9.08 -1.76
N GLU A 281 -3.10 9.89 -2.72
CA GLU A 281 -3.04 11.33 -2.69
C GLU A 281 -4.44 11.87 -2.99
N PHE A 282 -4.93 12.71 -2.10
CA PHE A 282 -6.24 13.34 -2.22
C PHE A 282 -6.11 14.85 -2.18
N CYS A 283 -6.49 15.50 -3.27
CA CYS A 283 -6.52 16.95 -3.39
C CYS A 283 -7.98 17.40 -3.44
N TYR A 284 -8.41 18.18 -2.45
CA TYR A 284 -9.80 18.66 -2.36
C TYR A 284 -10.17 19.46 -3.63
N GLY A 285 -11.35 19.19 -4.18
CA GLY A 285 -11.85 19.86 -5.40
C GLY A 285 -11.02 19.61 -6.67
N LYS A 286 -10.06 18.67 -6.67
CA LYS A 286 -9.21 18.37 -7.84
C LYS A 286 -9.24 16.91 -8.24
N HIS A 287 -8.59 16.03 -7.48
CA HIS A 287 -8.39 14.64 -7.89
C HIS A 287 -8.07 13.72 -6.71
N VAL A 288 -8.25 12.42 -6.98
CA VAL A 288 -7.82 11.30 -6.14
C VAL A 288 -6.88 10.45 -6.97
N HIS A 289 -5.64 10.34 -6.51
CA HIS A 289 -4.61 9.52 -7.12
C HIS A 289 -4.28 8.33 -6.22
N GLN A 290 -4.11 7.18 -6.85
CA GLN A 290 -3.45 6.03 -6.28
C GLN A 290 -2.09 5.91 -6.94
N TYR A 291 -1.04 5.67 -6.17
CA TYR A 291 0.29 5.48 -6.73
C TYR A 291 1.11 4.49 -5.94
N HIS A 292 2.14 3.96 -6.59
CA HIS A 292 3.25 3.31 -5.91
C HIS A 292 4.55 3.89 -6.45
N GLU A 293 5.57 3.98 -5.58
CA GLU A 293 6.87 4.52 -5.94
C GLU A 293 7.88 3.39 -5.95
N ASP A 294 8.45 3.13 -7.13
CA ASP A 294 9.57 2.21 -7.30
C ASP A 294 10.85 3.05 -7.45
N LYS A 295 11.90 2.67 -6.71
CA LYS A 295 13.19 3.40 -6.66
C LYS A 295 13.87 3.50 -8.03
N GLU A 296 13.51 2.62 -8.98
CA GLU A 296 14.11 2.53 -10.31
C GLU A 296 13.22 3.08 -11.45
N GLN A 297 11.90 3.14 -11.27
CA GLN A 297 10.93 3.46 -12.35
C GLN A 297 10.07 4.69 -12.07
N GLY A 298 10.26 5.33 -10.91
CA GLY A 298 9.48 6.49 -10.51
C GLY A 298 8.09 6.13 -9.99
N LYS A 299 7.21 7.13 -9.99
CA LYS A 299 5.87 7.06 -9.41
C LYS A 299 4.88 6.61 -10.49
N ASN A 300 4.34 5.40 -10.39
CA ASN A 300 3.22 4.98 -11.23
C ASN A 300 1.93 5.49 -10.60
N ILE A 301 1.20 6.36 -11.31
CA ILE A 301 0.02 7.06 -10.81
C ILE A 301 -1.20 6.61 -11.61
N VAL A 302 -2.22 6.16 -10.90
CA VAL A 302 -3.56 5.86 -11.42
C VAL A 302 -4.52 6.93 -10.93
N VAL A 303 -5.25 7.55 -11.84
CA VAL A 303 -6.32 8.50 -11.53
C VAL A 303 -7.56 7.72 -11.14
N VAL A 304 -7.88 7.71 -9.85
CA VAL A 304 -9.05 7.01 -9.33
C VAL A 304 -10.33 7.82 -9.57
N GLY A 305 -10.21 9.14 -9.50
CA GLY A 305 -11.30 10.05 -9.85
C GLY A 305 -10.85 11.51 -9.86
N SER A 306 -11.51 12.29 -10.69
CA SER A 306 -11.37 13.72 -10.90
C SER A 306 -12.62 14.45 -10.41
N TRP A 307 -12.43 15.66 -9.87
CA TRP A 307 -13.52 16.47 -9.38
C TRP A 307 -14.30 17.09 -10.53
N ASN A 308 -15.62 16.96 -10.46
CA ASN A 308 -16.54 17.72 -11.29
C ASN A 308 -17.73 18.16 -10.44
N THR A 309 -17.92 19.47 -10.33
CA THR A 309 -18.95 20.07 -9.48
C THR A 309 -20.36 19.65 -9.89
N GLU A 310 -20.64 19.57 -11.20
CA GLU A 310 -21.97 19.21 -11.71
C GLU A 310 -22.30 17.74 -11.44
N ASP A 311 -21.35 16.84 -11.68
CA ASP A 311 -21.49 15.41 -11.37
C ASP A 311 -21.73 15.19 -9.88
N HIS A 312 -20.95 15.88 -9.04
CA HIS A 312 -21.10 15.77 -7.60
C HIS A 312 -22.48 16.26 -7.14
N ILE A 313 -22.96 17.41 -7.63
CA ILE A 313 -24.30 17.92 -7.29
C ILE A 313 -25.38 16.93 -7.75
N ASN A 314 -25.24 16.36 -8.95
CA ASN A 314 -26.18 15.36 -9.46
C ASN A 314 -26.17 14.07 -8.64
N TRP A 315 -25.00 13.66 -8.15
CA TRP A 315 -24.86 12.55 -7.23
C TRP A 315 -25.47 12.87 -5.86
N ALA A 316 -25.23 14.06 -5.31
CA ALA A 316 -25.71 14.51 -4.00
C ALA A 316 -27.25 14.64 -3.95
N LYS A 317 -27.92 14.98 -5.07
CA LYS A 317 -29.39 14.95 -5.13
C LYS A 317 -29.98 13.55 -4.93
N LYS A 318 -29.22 12.50 -5.23
CA LYS A 318 -29.65 11.09 -5.19
C LYS A 318 -29.09 10.34 -3.97
N ASN A 319 -28.16 10.94 -3.22
CA ASN A 319 -27.41 10.30 -2.15
C ASN A 319 -27.30 11.23 -0.95
N VAL A 320 -27.00 10.68 0.22
CA VAL A 320 -26.79 11.48 1.42
C VAL A 320 -25.35 12.03 1.43
N ALA A 321 -25.18 13.28 0.98
CA ALA A 321 -23.87 13.92 0.89
C ALA A 321 -23.30 14.34 2.26
N ARG A 322 -24.17 14.63 3.24
CA ARG A 322 -23.78 14.89 4.63
C ARG A 322 -24.59 14.05 5.61
N SER A 323 -23.91 13.50 6.61
CA SER A 323 -24.54 12.74 7.69
C SER A 323 -24.30 13.43 9.04
N TYR A 324 -25.31 13.40 9.90
CA TYR A 324 -25.29 14.06 11.20
C TYR A 324 -25.12 13.07 12.34
N HIS A 325 -24.51 13.55 13.42
CA HIS A 325 -24.62 12.94 14.74
C HIS A 325 -25.52 13.81 15.62
N LEU A 326 -26.49 13.18 16.28
CA LEU A 326 -27.25 13.80 17.37
C LEU A 326 -26.38 13.75 18.63
N LYS A 327 -26.03 14.91 19.17
CA LYS A 327 -25.51 15.01 20.54
C LYS A 327 -26.68 15.14 21.53
N ASP A 328 -26.49 14.66 22.75
CA ASP A 328 -27.48 14.72 23.83
C ASP A 328 -27.94 16.16 24.16
N ASP A 329 -27.13 17.17 23.84
CA ASP A 329 -27.45 18.61 23.99
C ASP A 329 -28.36 19.19 22.88
N GLY A 330 -28.83 18.37 21.93
CA GLY A 330 -29.69 18.80 20.82
C GLY A 330 -28.98 19.51 19.66
N VAL A 331 -27.66 19.71 19.75
CA VAL A 331 -26.85 20.31 18.67
C VAL A 331 -26.49 19.24 17.63
N GLN A 332 -26.99 19.38 16.41
CA GLN A 332 -26.63 18.51 15.28
C GLN A 332 -25.24 18.89 14.76
N LYS A 333 -24.27 17.97 14.84
CA LYS A 333 -22.92 18.15 14.29
C LYS A 333 -22.72 17.27 13.07
N VAL A 334 -22.07 17.79 12.02
CA VAL A 334 -21.82 17.00 10.80
C VAL A 334 -20.74 15.96 11.11
N LYS A 335 -21.08 14.68 10.94
CA LYS A 335 -20.19 13.54 11.23
C LYS A 335 -19.30 13.19 10.04
N VAL A 336 -19.91 13.13 8.86
CA VAL A 336 -19.25 12.71 7.61
C VAL A 336 -19.79 13.54 6.47
N VAL A 337 -18.88 14.02 5.63
CA VAL A 337 -19.16 14.63 4.34
C VAL A 337 -18.66 13.71 3.24
N SER A 338 -19.47 13.50 2.22
CA SER A 338 -19.21 12.60 1.11
C SER A 338 -19.17 13.37 -0.20
N HIS A 339 -18.07 13.22 -0.93
CA HIS A 339 -17.84 13.83 -2.24
C HIS A 339 -17.69 12.77 -3.31
N PHE A 340 -18.26 13.04 -4.48
CA PHE A 340 -18.18 12.14 -5.62
C PHE A 340 -17.14 12.67 -6.59
N TYR A 341 -16.20 11.81 -6.96
CA TYR A 341 -15.16 12.06 -7.95
C TYR A 341 -15.34 11.02 -9.06
N GLY A 342 -15.66 11.50 -10.26
CA GLY A 342 -15.85 10.68 -11.46
C GLY A 342 -14.66 10.79 -12.41
N HIS A 343 -14.79 10.32 -13.65
CA HIS A 343 -13.78 10.58 -14.69
C HIS A 343 -12.34 10.16 -14.31
N GLY A 344 -12.20 9.02 -13.62
CA GLY A 344 -10.90 8.38 -13.44
C GLY A 344 -10.48 7.58 -14.67
N ASP A 345 -9.29 6.98 -14.60
CA ASP A 345 -8.73 6.16 -15.68
C ASP A 345 -9.67 5.02 -16.06
N VAL A 346 -9.69 4.68 -17.35
CA VAL A 346 -10.53 3.59 -17.86
C VAL A 346 -10.09 2.27 -17.25
N CYS A 347 -11.06 1.54 -16.70
CA CYS A 347 -10.87 0.25 -16.08
C CYS A 347 -10.77 -0.85 -17.13
N ASP A 348 -9.66 -1.60 -17.16
CA ASP A 348 -9.44 -2.66 -18.15
C ASP A 348 -10.48 -3.79 -18.07
N LEU A 349 -11.00 -4.05 -16.87
CA LEU A 349 -11.97 -5.12 -16.62
C LEU A 349 -13.41 -4.76 -17.00
N THR A 350 -13.79 -3.49 -16.87
CA THR A 350 -15.18 -3.05 -17.07
C THR A 350 -15.37 -2.14 -18.28
N GLY A 351 -14.28 -1.61 -18.84
CA GLY A 351 -14.27 -0.62 -19.92
C GLY A 351 -14.85 0.74 -19.51
N LYS A 352 -15.15 0.97 -18.23
CA LYS A 352 -15.74 2.23 -17.72
C LYS A 352 -14.68 3.04 -16.96
N PRO A 353 -14.79 4.38 -16.92
CA PRO A 353 -13.92 5.20 -16.09
C PRO A 353 -14.08 4.83 -14.61
N ARG A 354 -12.97 4.80 -13.89
CA ARG A 354 -12.97 4.63 -12.42
C ARG A 354 -13.71 5.79 -11.76
N GLN A 355 -14.32 5.49 -10.63
CA GLN A 355 -15.02 6.50 -9.82
C GLN A 355 -14.79 6.23 -8.33
N VAL A 356 -14.78 7.29 -7.53
CA VAL A 356 -14.54 7.21 -6.09
C VAL A 356 -15.46 8.13 -5.30
N ILE A 357 -15.95 7.61 -4.17
CA ILE A 357 -16.66 8.40 -3.17
C ILE A 357 -15.67 8.69 -2.03
N VAL A 358 -15.31 9.96 -1.86
CA VAL A 358 -14.44 10.43 -0.78
C VAL A 358 -15.29 10.74 0.44
N LYS A 359 -14.99 10.10 1.57
CA LYS A 359 -15.65 10.32 2.86
C LYS A 359 -14.70 11.01 3.82
N LEU A 360 -14.97 12.29 4.07
CA LEU A 360 -14.23 13.13 5.00
C LEU A 360 -14.83 12.98 6.40
N LYS A 361 -13.98 12.63 7.38
CA LYS A 361 -14.39 12.45 8.77
C LYS A 361 -13.47 13.21 9.72
N CYS A 362 -14.05 13.76 10.77
CA CYS A 362 -13.30 14.32 11.88
C CYS A 362 -12.68 13.20 12.70
N LYS A 363 -11.39 13.31 12.99
CA LYS A 363 -10.70 12.48 13.97
C LYS A 363 -9.82 13.40 14.82
N GLU A 364 -10.18 13.57 16.09
CA GLU A 364 -9.37 14.35 17.03
C GLU A 364 -8.04 13.62 17.29
N SER A 365 -6.94 14.37 17.36
CA SER A 365 -5.59 13.88 17.62
C SER A 365 -4.75 14.99 18.24
N GLU A 366 -3.73 14.61 19.01
CA GLU A 366 -2.75 15.54 19.60
C GLU A 366 -1.85 16.19 18.53
N SER A 367 -1.71 15.53 17.37
CA SER A 367 -0.99 16.09 16.22
C SER A 367 -1.99 16.69 15.22
N PRO A 368 -1.95 18.01 14.95
CA PRO A 368 -2.88 18.68 14.04
C PRO A 368 -2.72 18.19 12.59
N HIS A 369 -1.56 17.62 12.25
CA HIS A 369 -1.24 17.10 10.91
C HIS A 369 -1.40 15.58 10.79
N ALA A 370 -1.95 14.91 11.80
CA ALA A 370 -2.25 13.48 11.69
C ALA A 370 -3.34 13.25 10.63
N VAL A 371 -3.05 12.38 9.65
CA VAL A 371 -3.99 12.01 8.59
C VAL A 371 -4.02 10.50 8.46
N THR A 372 -5.20 9.92 8.49
CA THR A 372 -5.43 8.51 8.14
C THR A 372 -6.18 8.46 6.81
N VAL A 373 -5.58 7.78 5.82
CA VAL A 373 -6.18 7.58 4.48
C VAL A 373 -6.25 6.09 4.18
N TYR A 374 -7.43 5.61 3.79
CA TYR A 374 -7.65 4.22 3.36
C TYR A 374 -8.59 4.16 2.16
N MET A 375 -8.43 3.11 1.35
CA MET A 375 -9.23 2.86 0.15
C MET A 375 -9.94 1.52 0.27
N LEU A 376 -11.21 1.48 -0.11
CA LEU A 376 -12.01 0.26 -0.23
C LEU A 376 -12.55 0.15 -1.66
N GLU A 377 -12.51 -1.03 -2.26
CA GLU A 377 -13.09 -1.31 -3.59
C GLU A 377 -14.30 -2.24 -3.42
N PRO A 378 -15.50 -1.72 -3.08
CA PRO A 378 -16.69 -2.54 -2.91
C PRO A 378 -17.18 -3.18 -4.22
N GLN A 379 -16.87 -2.58 -5.36
CA GLN A 379 -17.15 -3.12 -6.69
C GLN A 379 -15.97 -2.81 -7.61
N THR A 380 -15.74 -3.66 -8.61
CA THR A 380 -14.64 -3.48 -9.56
C THR A 380 -14.65 -2.08 -10.16
N CYS A 381 -13.57 -1.34 -9.96
CA CYS A 381 -13.35 0.03 -10.44
C CYS A 381 -14.32 1.09 -9.86
N GLN A 382 -14.96 0.78 -8.72
CA GLN A 382 -15.68 1.75 -7.90
C GLN A 382 -15.10 1.74 -6.49
N TYR A 383 -14.67 2.91 -6.03
CA TYR A 383 -13.89 3.02 -4.80
C TYR A 383 -14.59 3.88 -3.75
N VAL A 384 -14.22 3.65 -2.49
CA VAL A 384 -14.55 4.52 -1.37
C VAL A 384 -13.26 4.89 -0.66
N LEU A 385 -12.91 6.17 -0.71
CA LEU A 385 -11.75 6.72 -0.01
C LEU A 385 -12.19 7.28 1.34
N GLY A 386 -11.66 6.74 2.43
CA GLY A 386 -11.84 7.30 3.77
C GLY A 386 -10.68 8.21 4.14
N VAL A 387 -10.98 9.45 4.53
CA VAL A 387 -9.98 10.41 4.99
C VAL A 387 -10.38 10.93 6.36
N GLU A 388 -9.49 10.73 7.34
CA GLU A 388 -9.72 11.10 8.73
C GLU A 388 -8.58 11.99 9.21
N SER A 389 -8.89 13.21 9.66
CA SER A 389 -7.89 14.18 10.13
C SER A 389 -8.50 15.19 11.12
N PRO A 390 -7.70 15.72 12.07
CA PRO A 390 -8.13 16.80 12.97
C PRO A 390 -8.47 18.10 12.23
N VAL A 391 -7.80 18.39 11.10
CA VAL A 391 -8.07 19.58 10.28
C VAL A 391 -9.52 19.59 9.77
N ILE A 392 -10.04 18.41 9.44
CA ILE A 392 -11.39 18.21 8.93
C ILE A 392 -12.44 18.55 10.02
N CYS A 393 -12.10 18.42 11.30
CA CYS A 393 -13.01 18.73 12.42
C CYS A 393 -13.42 20.21 12.48
N LYS A 394 -12.59 21.11 11.95
CA LYS A 394 -12.84 22.56 11.96
C LYS A 394 -13.74 23.02 10.80
N ILE A 395 -13.81 22.22 9.74
CA ILE A 395 -14.52 22.57 8.50
C ILE A 395 -15.76 21.70 8.25
N LEU A 396 -15.92 20.57 8.93
CA LEU A 396 -17.07 19.68 8.70
C LEU A 396 -18.42 20.35 8.88
N ASP A 397 -18.53 21.26 9.86
CA ASP A 397 -19.78 21.97 10.13
C ASP A 397 -20.06 23.11 9.13
N THR A 398 -19.10 23.48 8.28
CA THR A 398 -19.32 24.44 7.18
C THR A 398 -19.94 23.80 5.93
N ALA A 399 -20.18 22.48 5.97
CA ALA A 399 -20.74 21.74 4.85
C ALA A 399 -22.19 22.14 4.52
N ASP A 400 -22.42 22.55 3.27
CA ASP A 400 -23.76 22.84 2.74
C ASP A 400 -24.62 21.56 2.56
N GLU A 401 -25.83 21.70 2.03
CA GLU A 401 -26.73 20.57 1.76
C GLU A 401 -26.16 19.53 0.78
N ASN A 402 -25.26 19.94 -0.10
CA ASN A 402 -24.57 19.08 -1.04
C ASN A 402 -23.25 18.53 -0.47
N GLY A 403 -22.89 18.91 0.77
CA GLY A 403 -21.64 18.53 1.41
C GLY A 403 -20.45 19.38 1.00
N LEU A 404 -20.60 20.46 0.23
CA LEU A 404 -19.49 21.35 -0.13
C LEU A 404 -19.00 22.12 1.09
N LEU A 405 -17.68 22.13 1.30
CA LEU A 405 -17.04 22.76 2.45
C LEU A 405 -16.61 24.18 2.12
N SER A 406 -16.75 25.09 3.07
CA SER A 406 -16.27 26.47 2.96
C SER A 406 -15.28 26.81 4.07
N ILE A 407 -14.50 27.88 3.85
CA ILE A 407 -13.61 28.42 4.88
C ILE A 407 -14.48 28.92 6.05
N PRO A 408 -14.19 28.52 7.31
CA PRO A 408 -14.88 29.04 8.48
C PRO A 408 -14.73 30.57 8.56
N SER A 409 -15.83 31.27 8.87
CA SER A 409 -15.86 32.74 8.99
C SER A 409 -15.24 33.23 10.29
#